data_AF-A0A535H1U3-F1
#
_entry.id   AF-A0A535H1U3-F1
#
_cell.length_a   1.000
_cell.length_b   1.000
_cell.length_c   1.000
_cell.angle_alpha   90.00
_cell.angle_beta   90.00
_cell.angle_gamma   90.00
#
_symmetry.space_group_name_H-M   'P 1'
#
loop_
_entity.id
_entity.type
_entity.pdbx_description
1 polymer ?
#
loop_
_entity_poly.entity_id
_entity_poly.type
_entity_poly.pdbx_seq_one_letter_code
_entity_poly.pdbx_strand_id
1 'polypeptide(L)'
;MKVGVTLPATIADAGGFIADVRALEAAGADMIGVAGDSPEHWVLLGAVAALTERVRLRVSSQEPAVLGTLSRGRLVVGEPEGETWTEVPMPADRDSWTAMLRDHETAGATGVIVPWDPRLIDLLRNPEADDRGDLLMSTG
;
A
#
# COMPACT_ATOMS: atom_id res chain seq x y z
N MET A 1 4.32 -7.57 -9.03
CA MET A 1 4.73 -7.01 -7.71
C MET A 1 3.58 -6.29 -6.99
N LYS A 2 3.37 -6.56 -5.67
CA LYS A 2 2.40 -5.87 -4.81
C LYS A 2 3.01 -4.68 -4.06
N VAL A 3 2.19 -3.72 -3.62
CA VAL A 3 2.65 -2.52 -2.90
C VAL A 3 1.86 -2.27 -1.62
N GLY A 4 2.61 -2.16 -0.52
CA GLY A 4 2.14 -1.79 0.80
C GLY A 4 2.61 -0.38 1.14
N VAL A 5 1.83 0.34 1.94
CA VAL A 5 2.15 1.70 2.35
C VAL A 5 2.08 1.84 3.86
N THR A 6 3.11 2.41 4.47
CA THR A 6 3.11 2.74 5.90
C THR A 6 2.83 4.23 6.08
N LEU A 7 1.63 4.55 6.57
CA LEU A 7 1.25 5.92 6.95
C LEU A 7 1.94 6.31 8.28
N PRO A 8 2.24 7.60 8.49
CA PRO A 8 2.70 8.07 9.79
C PRO A 8 1.59 7.92 10.86
N ALA A 9 1.96 7.71 12.12
CA ALA A 9 1.03 7.71 13.26
C ALA A 9 0.55 9.11 13.69
N THR A 10 0.85 10.14 12.90
CA THR A 10 0.46 11.51 13.19
C THR A 10 -0.36 12.08 12.03
N ILE A 11 -1.46 12.75 12.37
CA ILE A 11 -2.28 13.51 11.42
C ILE A 11 -2.13 15.00 11.75
N ALA A 12 -1.66 15.78 10.78
CA ALA A 12 -1.70 17.24 10.87
C ALA A 12 -3.05 17.81 10.39
N ASP A 13 -3.65 17.18 9.37
CA ASP A 13 -4.95 17.57 8.79
C ASP A 13 -5.80 16.32 8.49
N ALA A 14 -7.01 16.28 9.07
CA ALA A 14 -7.94 15.17 8.90
C ALA A 14 -8.49 15.10 7.46
N GLY A 15 -8.68 16.24 6.79
CA GLY A 15 -9.15 16.28 5.41
C GLY A 15 -8.15 15.64 4.45
N GLY A 16 -6.88 16.04 4.57
CA GLY A 16 -5.75 15.45 3.85
C GLY A 16 -5.63 13.95 4.10
N PHE A 17 -5.65 13.51 5.37
CA PHE A 17 -5.59 12.09 5.69
C PHE A 17 -6.70 11.27 5.01
N ILE A 18 -7.94 11.76 5.03
CA ILE A 18 -9.06 11.07 4.37
C ILE A 18 -8.85 10.99 2.86
N ALA A 19 -8.40 12.08 2.24
CA ALA A 19 -8.13 12.13 0.82
C ALA A 19 -7.01 11.17 0.43
N ASP A 20 -5.92 11.14 1.21
CA ASP A 20 -4.75 10.30 0.98
C ASP A 20 -5.08 8.81 1.08
N VAL A 21 -5.80 8.40 2.13
CA VAL A 21 -6.21 7.00 2.33
C VAL A 21 -7.09 6.52 1.17
N ARG A 22 -8.05 7.34 0.72
CA ARG A 22 -8.89 7.00 -0.43
C ARG A 22 -8.10 6.98 -1.73
N ALA A 23 -7.17 7.91 -1.90
CA ALA A 23 -6.32 7.97 -3.07
C ALA A 23 -5.39 6.76 -3.15
N LEU A 24 -4.83 6.30 -2.03
CA LEU A 24 -3.99 5.11 -1.92
C LEU A 24 -4.74 3.85 -2.36
N GLU A 25 -5.93 3.64 -1.83
CA GLU A 25 -6.76 2.50 -2.24
C GLU A 25 -7.14 2.59 -3.73
N ALA A 26 -7.56 3.77 -4.20
CA ALA A 26 -7.91 3.97 -5.60
C ALA A 26 -6.71 3.82 -6.55
N ALA A 27 -5.50 4.13 -6.09
CA ALA A 27 -4.26 3.96 -6.84
C ALA A 27 -3.77 2.51 -6.86
N GLY A 28 -4.39 1.61 -6.09
CA GLY A 28 -4.07 0.18 -6.10
C GLY A 28 -3.08 -0.27 -5.03
N ALA A 29 -2.95 0.46 -3.90
CA ALA A 29 -2.23 -0.07 -2.75
C ALA A 29 -2.87 -1.40 -2.29
N ASP A 30 -2.07 -2.45 -2.15
CA ASP A 30 -2.49 -3.79 -1.72
C ASP A 30 -2.63 -3.88 -0.20
N MET A 31 -1.89 -3.05 0.53
CA MET A 31 -1.82 -3.07 1.98
C MET A 31 -1.52 -1.67 2.54
N ILE A 32 -2.17 -1.28 3.62
CA ILE A 32 -1.87 -0.05 4.36
C ILE A 32 -1.60 -0.40 5.82
N GLY A 33 -0.49 0.08 6.36
CA GLY A 33 -0.17 0.05 7.78
C GLY A 33 -0.03 1.47 8.33
N VAL A 34 0.04 1.58 9.65
CA VAL A 34 0.38 2.82 10.36
C VAL A 34 1.66 2.57 11.15
N ALA A 35 2.61 3.51 11.11
CA ALA A 35 3.88 3.41 11.81
C ALA A 35 3.69 3.43 13.34
N GLY A 36 4.63 2.83 14.08
CA GLY A 36 4.64 2.86 15.54
C GLY A 36 3.63 1.91 16.20
N ASP A 37 3.64 1.90 17.53
CA ASP A 37 2.91 0.97 18.41
C ASP A 37 2.08 1.69 19.48
N SER A 38 1.95 3.01 19.37
CA SER A 38 1.14 3.83 20.26
C SER A 38 -0.37 3.55 20.10
N PRO A 39 -1.21 3.71 21.13
CA PRO A 39 -2.67 3.54 21.00
C PRO A 39 -3.34 4.35 19.87
N GLU A 40 -2.76 5.51 19.53
CA GLU A 40 -3.20 6.39 18.44
C GLU A 40 -3.18 5.70 17.07
N HIS A 41 -2.24 4.77 16.86
CA HIS A 41 -2.17 3.91 15.68
C HIS A 41 -3.51 3.22 15.43
N TRP A 42 -4.15 2.69 16.49
CA TRP A 42 -5.40 1.94 16.35
C TRP A 42 -6.57 2.82 15.93
N VAL A 43 -6.58 4.08 16.36
CA VAL A 43 -7.57 5.07 15.91
C VAL A 43 -7.40 5.33 14.41
N LEU A 44 -6.15 5.50 13.97
CA LEU A 44 -5.81 5.71 12.56
C LEU A 44 -6.15 4.50 11.71
N LEU A 45 -5.79 3.28 12.12
CA LEU A 45 -6.18 2.07 11.40
C LEU A 45 -7.69 1.84 11.39
N GLY A 46 -8.40 2.20 12.47
CA GLY A 46 -9.86 2.19 12.49
C GLY A 46 -10.44 3.13 11.44
N ALA A 47 -9.86 4.32 11.28
CA ALA A 47 -10.23 5.26 10.23
C ALA A 47 -9.89 4.72 8.84
N VAL A 48 -8.70 4.15 8.63
CA VAL A 48 -8.34 3.49 7.36
C VAL A 48 -9.35 2.40 7.03
N ALA A 49 -9.71 1.55 8.00
CA ALA A 49 -10.68 0.48 7.83
C ALA A 49 -12.06 1.00 7.41
N ALA A 50 -12.51 2.12 7.99
CA ALA A 50 -13.79 2.73 7.68
C ALA A 50 -13.81 3.46 6.33
N LEU A 51 -12.67 3.98 5.88
CA LEU A 51 -12.55 4.75 4.64
C LEU A 51 -12.29 3.89 3.40
N THR A 52 -11.88 2.64 3.60
CA THR A 52 -11.46 1.72 2.55
C THR A 52 -12.31 0.46 2.54
N GLU A 53 -12.35 -0.23 1.40
CA GLU A 53 -13.20 -1.42 1.21
C GLU A 53 -12.43 -2.68 0.84
N ARG A 54 -11.25 -2.54 0.24
CA ARG A 54 -10.52 -3.63 -0.42
C ARG A 54 -9.10 -3.79 0.11
N VAL A 55 -8.42 -2.69 0.42
CA VAL A 55 -7.01 -2.72 0.83
C VAL A 55 -6.82 -3.52 2.13
N ARG A 56 -5.75 -4.31 2.23
CA ARG A 56 -5.41 -5.02 3.48
C ARG A 56 -4.88 -4.05 4.53
N LEU A 57 -5.09 -4.34 5.80
CA LEU A 57 -4.64 -3.51 6.92
C LEU A 57 -3.53 -4.24 7.66
N ARG A 58 -2.30 -3.74 7.55
CA ARG A 58 -1.14 -4.31 8.24
C ARG A 58 -1.13 -3.85 9.70
N VAL A 59 -1.02 -4.81 10.61
CA VAL A 59 -0.85 -4.59 12.05
C VAL A 59 0.39 -5.33 12.54
N SER A 60 1.02 -4.85 13.60
CA SER A 60 2.15 -5.55 14.24
C SER A 60 1.70 -6.64 15.21
N SER A 61 0.47 -6.53 15.75
CA SER A 61 -0.11 -7.47 16.69
C SER A 61 -1.64 -7.54 16.53
N GLN A 62 -2.24 -8.58 17.11
CA GLN A 62 -3.67 -8.84 16.99
C GLN A 62 -4.47 -8.09 18.07
N GLU A 63 -4.61 -6.77 17.94
CA GLU A 63 -5.51 -5.93 18.73
C GLU A 63 -5.93 -4.70 17.89
N PRO A 64 -6.99 -3.95 18.24
CA PRO A 64 -8.14 -4.34 19.06
C PRO A 64 -9.18 -5.14 18.23
N ALA A 65 -10.02 -5.96 18.89
CA ALA A 65 -11.03 -6.80 18.22
C ALA A 65 -12.03 -6.02 17.32
N VAL A 66 -12.36 -4.79 17.70
CA VAL A 66 -13.22 -3.89 16.90
C VAL A 66 -12.62 -3.61 15.52
N LEU A 67 -11.30 -3.57 15.40
CA LEU A 67 -10.62 -3.36 14.13
C LEU A 67 -10.85 -4.55 13.18
N GLY A 68 -10.95 -5.78 13.71
CA GLY A 68 -11.33 -6.95 12.93
C GLY A 68 -12.74 -6.83 12.33
N THR A 69 -13.65 -6.21 13.09
CA THR A 69 -15.03 -5.94 12.61
C THR A 69 -15.04 -4.84 11.55
N LEU A 70 -14.36 -3.71 11.79
CA LEU A 70 -14.30 -2.58 10.86
C LEU A 70 -13.61 -2.96 9.54
N SER A 71 -12.53 -3.75 9.63
CA SER A 71 -11.78 -4.21 8.48
C SER A 71 -12.49 -5.32 7.69
N ARG A 72 -13.50 -5.97 8.27
CA ARG A 72 -14.26 -7.08 7.65
C ARG A 72 -13.34 -8.22 7.16
N GLY A 73 -12.33 -8.57 7.97
CA GLY A 73 -11.39 -9.65 7.66
C GLY A 73 -10.19 -9.24 6.80
N ARG A 74 -9.95 -7.93 6.61
CA ARG A 74 -8.80 -7.41 5.87
C ARG A 74 -7.53 -7.24 6.70
N LEU A 75 -7.53 -7.59 7.99
CA LEU A 75 -6.34 -7.47 8.83
C LEU A 75 -5.28 -8.51 8.49
N VAL A 76 -4.03 -8.07 8.48
CA VAL A 76 -2.84 -8.88 8.30
C VAL A 76 -1.88 -8.56 9.45
N VAL A 77 -1.53 -9.56 10.25
CA VAL A 77 -0.52 -9.42 11.31
C VAL A 77 0.85 -9.68 10.71
N GLY A 78 1.73 -8.68 10.69
CA GLY A 78 3.05 -8.78 10.09
C GLY A 78 2.98 -8.80 8.56
N GLU A 79 3.05 -10.00 7.98
CA GLU A 79 3.02 -10.25 6.53
C GLU A 79 1.92 -11.28 6.20
N PRO A 80 1.28 -11.20 5.02
CA PRO A 80 0.30 -12.20 4.60
C PRO A 80 0.94 -13.59 4.46
N GLU A 81 0.17 -14.63 4.78
CA GLU A 81 0.63 -16.01 4.66
C GLU A 81 1.05 -16.35 3.22
N GLY A 82 2.26 -16.91 3.07
CA GLY A 82 2.81 -17.31 1.77
C GLY A 82 3.29 -16.14 0.90
N GLU A 83 3.28 -14.90 1.40
CA GLU A 83 3.84 -13.74 0.73
C GLU A 83 5.10 -13.27 1.47
N THR A 84 6.13 -12.87 0.72
CA THR A 84 7.34 -12.25 1.28
C THR A 84 7.31 -10.76 1.00
N TRP A 85 7.37 -9.94 2.04
CA TRP A 85 7.35 -8.49 1.90
C TRP A 85 8.67 -7.85 2.31
N THR A 86 9.04 -6.75 1.68
CA THR A 86 10.29 -6.04 2.02
C THR A 86 10.02 -4.55 2.21
N GLU A 87 10.48 -4.01 3.34
CA GLU A 87 10.44 -2.57 3.56
C GLU A 87 11.52 -1.89 2.72
N VAL A 88 11.12 -0.88 1.95
CA VAL A 88 12.00 -0.16 1.03
C VAL A 88 11.87 1.35 1.24
N PRO A 89 12.92 2.14 0.98
CA PRO A 89 12.82 3.59 1.04
C PRO A 89 11.89 4.11 -0.07
N MET A 90 11.40 5.34 0.10
CA MET A 90 10.68 6.04 -0.98
C MET A 90 11.62 6.22 -2.17
N PRO A 91 11.26 5.76 -3.39
CA PRO A 91 12.07 5.97 -4.59
C PRO A 91 12.22 7.46 -4.91
N ALA A 92 13.31 7.80 -5.58
CA ALA A 92 13.57 9.18 -5.99
C ALA A 92 12.62 9.62 -7.12
N ASP A 93 12.33 8.71 -8.04
CA ASP A 93 11.61 8.92 -9.29
C ASP A 93 11.00 7.62 -9.83
N ARG A 94 10.41 7.68 -11.03
CA ARG A 94 9.75 6.54 -11.68
C ARG A 94 10.73 5.46 -12.13
N ASP A 95 11.90 5.83 -12.61
CA ASP A 95 12.88 4.85 -13.11
C ASP A 95 13.46 4.03 -11.95
N SER A 96 13.80 4.71 -10.84
CA SER A 96 14.21 4.05 -9.60
C SER A 96 13.09 3.21 -8.99
N TRP A 97 11.83 3.63 -9.08
CA TRP A 97 10.68 2.83 -8.68
C TRP A 97 10.60 1.52 -9.49
N THR A 98 10.59 1.60 -10.82
CA THR A 98 10.50 0.42 -11.69
C THR A 98 11.68 -0.52 -11.51
N ALA A 99 12.92 0.01 -11.39
CA ALA A 99 14.10 -0.80 -11.13
C ALA A 99 14.01 -1.51 -9.77
N MET A 100 13.67 -0.79 -8.71
CA MET A 100 13.53 -1.36 -7.36
C MET A 100 12.47 -2.47 -7.31
N LEU A 101 11.31 -2.29 -7.97
CA LEU A 101 10.30 -3.35 -8.04
C LEU A 101 10.82 -4.60 -8.74
N ARG A 102 11.51 -4.45 -9.88
CA ARG A 102 12.08 -5.59 -10.62
C ARG A 102 13.15 -6.33 -9.82
N ASP A 103 14.01 -5.61 -9.12
CA ASP A 103 15.08 -6.18 -8.30
C ASP A 103 14.50 -7.02 -7.15
N HIS A 104 13.48 -6.50 -6.46
CA HIS A 104 12.80 -7.21 -5.38
C HIS A 104 11.99 -8.41 -5.90
N GLU A 105 11.36 -8.29 -7.07
CA GLU A 105 10.66 -9.40 -7.71
C GLU A 105 11.62 -10.54 -8.05
N THR A 106 12.78 -10.20 -8.61
CA THR A 106 13.84 -11.15 -8.94
C THR A 106 14.44 -11.80 -7.69
N ALA A 107 14.49 -11.06 -6.57
CA ALA A 107 14.90 -11.59 -5.26
C ALA A 107 13.83 -12.47 -4.59
N GLY A 108 12.65 -12.63 -5.20
CA GLY A 108 11.56 -13.47 -4.71
C GLY A 108 10.59 -12.77 -3.75
N ALA A 109 10.66 -11.44 -3.62
CA ALA A 109 9.65 -10.69 -2.88
C ALA A 109 8.31 -10.71 -3.65
N THR A 110 7.22 -10.89 -2.90
CA THR A 110 5.85 -10.79 -3.43
C THR A 110 5.34 -9.35 -3.42
N GLY A 111 5.83 -8.55 -2.47
CA GLY A 111 5.46 -7.15 -2.34
C GLY A 111 6.55 -6.31 -1.67
N VAL A 112 6.46 -4.99 -1.85
CA VAL A 112 7.28 -4.01 -1.14
C VAL A 112 6.43 -3.12 -0.25
N ILE A 113 6.98 -2.65 0.87
CA ILE A 113 6.32 -1.73 1.79
C ILE A 113 7.09 -0.41 1.77
N VAL A 114 6.43 0.66 1.36
CA VAL A 114 7.03 2.00 1.21
C VAL A 114 6.47 2.93 2.28
N PRO A 115 7.28 3.81 2.91
CA PRO A 115 6.75 4.88 3.74
C PRO A 115 5.89 5.84 2.91
N TRP A 116 4.83 6.37 3.52
CA TRP A 116 3.96 7.34 2.86
C TRP A 116 4.70 8.61 2.43
N ASP A 117 4.49 8.98 1.18
CA ASP A 117 4.88 10.24 0.56
C ASP A 117 3.80 10.57 -0.48
N PRO A 118 3.30 11.83 -0.57
CA PRO A 118 2.26 12.19 -1.54
C PRO A 118 2.59 11.81 -3.00
N ARG A 119 3.88 11.80 -3.37
CA ARG A 119 4.34 11.40 -4.71
C ARG A 119 4.07 9.93 -5.02
N LEU A 120 3.83 9.10 -4.00
CA LEU A 120 3.56 7.67 -4.16
C LEU A 120 2.25 7.41 -4.91
N ILE A 121 1.25 8.29 -4.77
CA ILE A 121 -0.02 8.18 -5.52
C ILE A 121 0.23 8.18 -7.03
N ASP A 122 1.10 9.07 -7.51
CA ASP A 122 1.42 9.17 -8.93
C ASP A 122 2.25 7.97 -9.42
N LEU A 123 3.09 7.40 -8.56
CA LEU A 123 3.84 6.18 -8.87
C LEU A 123 2.90 4.97 -9.00
N LEU A 124 1.92 4.84 -8.09
CA LEU A 124 0.96 3.73 -8.05
C LEU A 124 -0.06 3.77 -9.19
N ARG A 125 -0.55 4.96 -9.56
CA ARG A 125 -1.58 5.14 -10.61
C ARG A 125 -1.17 4.68 -12.02
N ASN A 126 0.10 4.36 -12.25
CA ASN A 126 0.61 4.00 -13.57
C ASN A 126 1.54 2.77 -13.50
N PRO A 127 1.00 1.56 -13.21
CA PRO A 127 1.79 0.33 -13.21
C PRO A 127 2.07 -0.19 -14.63
N GLU A 128 1.29 0.22 -15.64
CA GLU A 128 1.35 -0.32 -16.99
C GLU A 128 1.39 0.81 -18.04
N ALA A 129 2.60 1.16 -18.45
CA ALA A 129 2.83 1.74 -19.76
C ALA A 129 3.79 0.84 -20.54
N ASP A 130 3.47 -0.47 -20.72
CA ASP A 130 4.15 -1.26 -21.76
C ASP A 130 3.43 -2.54 -22.27
N ASP A 131 2.12 -2.70 -22.10
CA ASP A 131 1.36 -3.80 -22.76
C ASP A 131 0.62 -3.31 -24.01
N ARG A 132 1.28 -2.46 -24.83
CA ARG A 132 0.78 -2.07 -26.17
C ARG A 132 1.57 -2.71 -27.31
N GLY A 133 2.17 -3.88 -27.07
CA GLY A 133 2.80 -4.69 -28.13
C GLY A 133 1.81 -5.28 -29.14
N ASP A 134 0.52 -5.33 -28.82
CA ASP A 134 -0.47 -6.08 -29.61
C ASP A 134 -1.22 -5.23 -30.65
N LEU A 135 -0.99 -3.91 -30.72
CA LEU A 135 -1.71 -3.01 -31.60
C LEU A 135 -0.94 -2.65 -32.88
N LEU A 136 -0.37 -3.66 -33.56
CA LEU A 136 0.28 -3.46 -34.86
C LEU A 136 0.31 -4.72 -35.75
N MET A 137 -0.76 -5.51 -35.78
CA MET A 137 -0.95 -6.54 -36.83
C MET A 137 -2.44 -6.78 -37.12
N SER A 138 -3.10 -5.89 -37.86
CA SER A 138 -4.21 -6.26 -38.76
C SER A 138 -4.67 -5.04 -39.59
N THR A 139 -3.85 -4.66 -40.57
CA THR A 139 -4.38 -4.10 -41.80
C THR A 139 -3.94 -5.04 -42.91
N GLY A 140 -4.71 -6.12 -43.06
CA GLY A 140 -4.73 -6.95 -44.26
C GLY A 140 -5.88 -6.52 -45.15
#